data_AF-A0A7J2Y814-F1
#
_entry.id   AF-A0A7J2Y814-F1
#
_cell.length_a   1.000
_cell.length_b   1.000
_cell.length_c   1.000
_cell.angle_alpha   90.00
_cell.angle_beta   90.00
_cell.angle_gamma   90.00
#
_symmetry.space_group_name_H-M   'P 1'
#
loop_
_entity.id
_entity.type
_entity.pdbx_description
1 polymer ?
#
loop_
_entity_poly.entity_id
_entity_poly.type
_entity_poly.pdbx_seq_one_letter_code
_entity_poly.pdbx_strand_id
1 'polypeptide(L)'
;MQERRALALVALILGIVAGVLFLVEALNVGRNPNIDVQFILDRLLTFGVAILVILGGVVIWRGQTVVGGLLNLILGVIALLLVLGLAGSVLALISGVIGLVAGPARPR
;
A
#
# COMPACT_ATOMS: atom_id res chain seq x y z
N MET A 1 12.04 -14.93 16.82
CA MET A 1 12.81 -13.84 16.17
C MET A 1 12.77 -13.95 14.64
N GLN A 2 13.09 -15.11 14.06
CA GLN A 2 13.04 -15.34 12.60
C GLN A 2 11.63 -15.22 12.01
N GLU A 3 10.61 -15.78 12.67
CA GLU A 3 9.20 -15.73 12.22
C GLU A 3 8.70 -14.29 12.03
N ARG A 4 9.00 -13.40 12.99
CA ARG A 4 8.61 -11.97 12.91
C ARG A 4 9.32 -11.25 11.76
N ARG A 5 10.58 -11.59 11.50
CA ARG A 5 11.31 -11.08 10.32
C ARG A 5 10.73 -11.60 9.02
N ALA A 6 10.32 -12.87 8.97
CA ALA A 6 9.64 -13.44 7.81
C ALA A 6 8.30 -12.74 7.56
N LEU A 7 7.48 -12.51 8.60
CA LEU A 7 6.23 -11.75 8.47
C LEU A 7 6.46 -10.31 8.00
N ALA A 8 7.46 -9.62 8.54
CA ALA A 8 7.81 -8.27 8.07
C ALA A 8 8.27 -8.27 6.60
N LEU A 9 8.99 -9.31 6.16
CA LEU A 9 9.39 -9.47 4.76
C LEU A 9 8.18 -9.73 3.85
N VAL A 10 7.26 -10.59 4.27
CA VAL A 10 6.01 -10.84 3.53
C VAL A 10 5.18 -9.56 3.44
N ALA A 11 5.02 -8.83 4.54
CA ALA A 11 4.31 -7.55 4.54
C ALA A 11 4.96 -6.52 3.60
N LEU A 12 6.30 -6.44 3.58
CA LEU A 12 7.04 -5.60 2.64
C LEU A 12 6.74 -5.98 1.19
N ILE A 13 6.88 -7.27 0.85
CA ILE A 13 6.66 -7.75 -0.52
C ILE A 13 5.23 -7.44 -0.97
N LEU A 14 4.24 -7.73 -0.13
CA LEU A 14 2.84 -7.45 -0.44
C LEU A 14 2.58 -5.94 -0.60
N GLY A 15 3.20 -5.10 0.23
CA GLY A 15 3.11 -3.65 0.10
C GLY A 15 3.73 -3.13 -1.20
N ILE A 16 4.88 -3.68 -1.60
CA ILE A 16 5.51 -3.36 -2.88
C ILE A 16 4.61 -3.77 -4.04
N VAL A 17 4.10 -5.02 -4.04
CA VAL A 17 3.23 -5.52 -5.11
C VAL A 17 1.96 -4.67 -5.19
N ALA A 18 1.32 -4.36 -4.07
CA ALA A 18 0.16 -3.48 -4.01
C ALA A 18 0.46 -2.10 -4.63
N GLY A 19 1.56 -1.47 -4.21
CA GLY A 19 1.99 -0.18 -4.75
C GLY A 19 2.30 -0.22 -6.25
N VAL A 20 2.93 -1.29 -6.74
CA VAL A 20 3.18 -1.47 -8.17
C VAL A 20 1.87 -1.60 -8.96
N LEU A 21 0.87 -2.32 -8.44
CA LEU A 21 -0.44 -2.40 -9.09
C LEU A 21 -1.10 -1.02 -9.20
N PHE A 22 -1.06 -0.21 -8.14
CA PHE A 22 -1.57 1.16 -8.19
C PHE A 22 -0.76 2.04 -9.16
N LEU A 23 0.56 1.89 -9.24
CA LEU A 23 1.37 2.60 -10.24
C LEU A 23 0.97 2.23 -11.67
N VAL A 24 0.75 0.94 -11.94
CA VAL A 24 0.30 0.49 -13.27
C VAL A 24 -1.04 1.13 -13.63
N GLU A 25 -1.97 1.19 -12.68
CA GLU A 25 -3.27 1.84 -12.87
C GLU A 25 -3.15 3.36 -13.09
N ALA A 26 -2.31 4.03 -12.30
CA ALA A 26 -2.04 5.47 -12.42
C ALA A 26 -1.40 5.83 -13.76
N LEU A 27 -0.53 4.96 -14.30
CA LEU A 27 0.17 5.17 -15.56
C LEU A 27 -0.62 4.74 -16.79
N ASN A 28 -1.79 4.11 -16.62
CA ASN A 28 -2.65 3.66 -17.70
C ASN A 28 -3.44 4.83 -18.33
N VAL A 29 -2.71 5.76 -18.95
CA VAL A 29 -3.26 7.00 -19.55
C VAL A 29 -3.74 6.78 -20.98
N GLY A 30 -3.15 5.82 -21.71
CA GLY A 30 -3.33 5.64 -23.16
C GLY A 30 -4.70 5.19 -23.66
N ARG A 31 -5.73 5.08 -22.80
CA ARG A 31 -7.06 4.60 -23.17
C ARG A 31 -8.16 5.66 -23.22
N ASN A 32 -7.89 6.90 -22.81
CA ASN A 32 -8.94 7.92 -22.72
C ASN A 32 -8.71 9.06 -23.74
N PRO A 33 -9.58 9.24 -24.75
CA PRO A 33 -9.44 10.32 -25.73
C PRO A 33 -9.71 11.72 -25.14
N ASN A 34 -10.32 11.81 -23.94
CA ASN A 34 -10.59 13.08 -23.26
C ASN A 34 -9.79 13.15 -21.95
N ILE A 35 -8.70 13.90 -21.97
CA ILE A 35 -7.91 14.24 -20.77
C ILE A 35 -8.54 15.50 -20.15
N ASP A 36 -9.28 15.32 -19.07
CA ASP A 36 -9.83 16.41 -18.26
C ASP A 36 -9.08 16.56 -16.92
N VAL A 37 -9.25 17.68 -16.22
CA VAL A 37 -8.60 18.00 -14.94
C VAL A 37 -8.93 16.93 -13.89
N GLN A 38 -10.18 16.46 -13.84
CA GLN A 38 -10.58 15.39 -12.91
C GLN A 38 -9.83 14.09 -13.19
N PHE A 39 -9.63 13.75 -14.47
CA PHE A 39 -8.84 12.58 -14.85
C PHE A 39 -7.38 12.70 -14.38
N ILE A 40 -6.77 13.88 -14.49
CA ILE A 40 -5.39 14.11 -14.02
C ILE A 40 -5.32 14.01 -12.48
N LEU A 41 -6.28 14.61 -11.77
CA LEU A 41 -6.35 14.59 -10.30
C LEU A 41 -6.46 13.16 -9.77
N ASP A 42 -7.34 12.34 -10.33
CA ASP A 42 -7.48 10.93 -9.94
C ASP A 42 -6.16 10.17 -10.10
N ARG A 43 -5.40 10.44 -11.16
CA ARG A 43 -4.15 9.73 -11.45
C ARG A 43 -3.04 10.18 -10.53
N LEU A 44 -2.98 11.47 -10.20
CA LEU A 44 -2.07 11.99 -9.18
C LEU A 44 -2.37 11.41 -7.79
N LEU A 45 -3.66 11.27 -7.44
CA LEU A 45 -4.08 10.63 -6.19
C LEU A 45 -3.67 9.16 -6.15
N THR A 46 -3.97 8.38 -7.20
CA THR A 46 -3.56 6.98 -7.30
C THR A 46 -2.06 6.82 -7.22
N PHE A 47 -1.31 7.68 -7.91
CA PHE A 47 0.15 7.69 -7.86
C PHE A 47 0.69 7.99 -6.45
N GLY A 48 0.09 8.96 -5.75
CA GLY A 48 0.44 9.28 -4.37
C GLY A 48 0.17 8.11 -3.41
N VAL A 49 -1.01 7.49 -3.51
CA VAL A 49 -1.35 6.27 -2.76
C VAL A 49 -0.35 5.16 -3.02
N ALA A 50 0.02 4.95 -4.29
CA ALA A 50 0.97 3.92 -4.68
C ALA A 50 2.33 4.08 -3.98
N ILE A 51 2.88 5.30 -3.99
CA ILE A 51 4.15 5.61 -3.31
C ILE A 51 4.01 5.37 -1.81
N LEU A 52 2.94 5.87 -1.19
CA LEU A 52 2.75 5.75 0.25
C LEU A 52 2.62 4.29 0.70
N VAL A 53 1.95 3.42 -0.06
CA VAL A 53 1.86 1.97 0.26
C VAL A 53 3.23 1.28 0.18
N ILE A 54 4.06 1.66 -0.80
CA ILE A 54 5.45 1.15 -0.90
C ILE A 54 6.26 1.60 0.32
N LEU A 55 6.16 2.88 0.67
CA LEU A 55 6.85 3.44 1.84
C LEU A 55 6.39 2.76 3.13
N GLY A 56 5.10 2.48 3.30
CA GLY A 56 4.59 1.73 4.44
C GLY A 56 5.19 0.33 4.53
N GLY A 57 5.32 -0.37 3.40
CA GLY A 57 6.06 -1.64 3.33
C GLY A 57 7.51 -1.51 3.80
N VAL A 58 8.22 -0.47 3.35
CA VAL A 58 9.61 -0.20 3.76
C VAL A 58 9.71 0.12 5.25
N VAL A 59 8.76 0.90 5.79
CA VAL A 59 8.68 1.24 7.22
C VAL A 59 8.47 -0.01 8.07
N ILE A 60 7.65 -0.97 7.61
CA ILE A 60 7.48 -2.28 8.26
C ILE A 60 8.82 -3.01 8.34
N TRP A 61 9.55 -3.10 7.22
CA TRP A 61 10.84 -3.79 7.17
C TRP A 61 11.92 -3.14 8.03
N ARG A 62 11.91 -1.81 8.15
CA ARG A 62 12.82 -1.04 9.01
C ARG A 62 12.56 -1.22 10.52
N GLY A 63 11.59 -2.05 10.89
CA GLY A 63 11.28 -2.39 12.28
C GLY A 63 10.18 -1.55 12.90
N GLN A 64 9.65 -0.55 12.20
CA GLN A 64 8.47 0.21 12.62
C GLN A 64 7.18 -0.47 12.10
N THR A 65 7.04 -1.75 12.43
CA THR A 65 6.02 -2.66 11.91
C THR A 65 4.59 -2.19 12.17
N VAL A 66 4.32 -1.63 13.35
CA VAL A 66 2.99 -1.08 13.70
C VAL A 66 2.67 0.16 12.87
N VAL A 67 3.62 1.11 12.75
CA VAL A 67 3.40 2.37 12.02
C VAL A 67 3.19 2.09 10.53
N GLY A 68 4.08 1.31 9.92
CA GLY A 68 3.93 0.96 8.51
C GLY A 68 2.73 0.05 8.24
N GLY A 69 2.39 -0.82 9.19
CA GLY A 69 1.19 -1.66 9.12
C GLY A 69 -0.10 -0.84 9.13
N LEU A 70 -0.22 0.13 10.06
CA LEU A 70 -1.35 1.05 10.10
C LEU A 70 -1.42 1.91 8.83
N LEU A 71 -0.29 2.40 8.35
CA LEU A 71 -0.23 3.17 7.11
C LEU A 71 -0.80 2.38 5.93
N ASN A 72 -0.32 1.15 5.72
CA ASN A 72 -0.80 0.30 4.61
C ASN A 72 -2.28 -0.11 4.79
N LEU A 73 -2.72 -0.34 6.03
CA LEU A 73 -4.11 -0.64 6.31
C LEU A 73 -5.02 0.54 5.95
N ILE A 74 -4.69 1.74 6.44
CA ILE A 74 -5.47 2.96 6.18
C ILE A 74 -5.50 3.27 4.68
N LEU A 75 -4.35 3.21 4.01
CA LEU A 75 -4.26 3.44 2.58
C LEU A 75 -5.03 2.41 1.76
N GLY A 76 -5.03 1.14 2.19
CA GLY A 76 -5.86 0.10 1.57
C GLY A 76 -7.36 0.39 1.71
N VAL A 77 -7.81 0.88 2.86
CA VAL A 77 -9.22 1.31 3.06
C VAL A 77 -9.53 2.52 2.18
N ILE A 78 -8.68 3.54 2.17
CA ILE A 78 -8.86 4.74 1.34
C ILE A 78 -8.92 4.34 -0.14
N ALA A 79 -8.05 3.46 -0.59
CA ALA A 79 -8.02 2.97 -1.97
C ALA A 79 -9.33 2.24 -2.35
N LEU A 80 -9.92 1.44 -1.44
CA LEU A 80 -11.25 0.84 -1.67
C LEU A 80 -12.35 1.90 -1.79
N LEU A 81 -12.35 2.90 -0.91
CA LEU A 81 -13.36 3.97 -0.92
C LEU A 81 -13.27 4.82 -2.19
N LEU A 82 -12.06 5.01 -2.71
CA LEU A 82 -11.78 5.72 -3.94
C LEU A 82 -11.87 4.82 -5.20
N VAL A 83 -12.23 3.54 -5.03
CA VAL A 83 -12.35 2.55 -6.11
C VAL A 83 -11.06 2.42 -6.94
N LEU A 84 -9.91 2.55 -6.28
CA LEU A 84 -8.60 2.32 -6.86
C LEU A 84 -8.35 0.81 -6.82
N GLY A 85 -8.19 0.18 -7.99
CA GLY A 85 -7.87 -1.23 -8.22
C GLY A 85 -8.04 -2.20 -7.03
N LEU A 86 -9.07 -3.05 -7.08
CA LEU A 86 -9.41 -4.00 -6.01
C LEU A 86 -8.22 -4.84 -5.53
N ALA A 87 -7.42 -5.37 -6.46
CA ALA A 87 -6.27 -6.21 -6.13
C ALA A 87 -5.20 -5.44 -5.35
N GLY A 88 -4.85 -4.22 -5.76
CA GLY A 88 -3.89 -3.37 -5.04
C GLY A 88 -4.40 -3.03 -3.64
N SER A 89 -5.67 -2.67 -3.55
CA SER A 89 -6.34 -2.35 -2.29
C SER A 89 -6.33 -3.51 -1.28
N VAL A 90 -6.70 -4.72 -1.72
CA VAL A 90 -6.69 -5.91 -0.87
C VAL A 90 -5.27 -6.27 -0.43
N LEU A 91 -4.29 -6.19 -1.32
CA LEU A 91 -2.89 -6.47 -0.98
C LEU A 91 -2.32 -5.45 0.01
N ALA A 92 -2.69 -4.17 -0.10
CA ALA A 92 -2.32 -3.14 0.87
C ALA A 92 -2.92 -3.44 2.26
N LEU A 93 -4.19 -3.87 2.31
CA LEU A 93 -4.82 -4.27 3.58
C LEU A 93 -4.12 -5.47 4.21
N ILE A 94 -3.84 -6.53 3.43
CA ILE A 94 -3.17 -7.73 3.95
C ILE A 94 -1.75 -7.38 4.40
N SER A 95 -1.02 -6.57 3.63
CA SER A 95 0.29 -6.02 4.04
C SER A 95 0.20 -5.29 5.38
N GLY A 96 -0.83 -4.46 5.54
CA GLY A 96 -1.09 -3.72 6.78
C GLY A 96 -1.34 -4.63 7.99
N VAL A 97 -2.24 -5.60 7.85
CA VAL A 97 -2.56 -6.58 8.90
C VAL A 97 -1.32 -7.39 9.30
N ILE A 98 -0.56 -7.91 8.32
CA ILE A 98 0.67 -8.67 8.60
C ILE A 98 1.72 -7.78 9.26
N GLY A 99 1.84 -6.52 8.84
CA GLY A 99 2.70 -5.53 9.49
C GLY A 99 2.36 -5.34 10.97
N LEU A 100 1.08 -5.21 11.30
CA LEU A 100 0.62 -5.11 12.69
C LEU A 100 0.95 -6.37 13.50
N VAL A 101 0.70 -7.55 12.93
CA VAL A 101 1.00 -8.86 13.58
C VAL A 101 2.49 -9.08 13.78
N ALA A 102 3.34 -8.57 12.87
CA ALA A 102 4.80 -8.63 13.03
C ALA A 102 5.32 -7.78 14.22
N GLY A 103 4.53 -6.82 14.69
CA GLY A 103 4.87 -5.92 15.81
C GLY A 103 5.00 -6.59 17.17
N PRO A 104 5.86 -6.06 18.07
CA PRO A 104 6.01 -6.58 19.43
C PRO A 104 4.70 -6.43 20.20
N ALA A 105 4.32 -7.47 20.97
CA ALA A 105 3.07 -7.51 21.73
C ALA A 105 3.02 -6.53 22.91
N ARG A 106 4.10 -5.77 23.17
CA ARG A 106 4.16 -4.71 24.16
C ARG A 106 4.88 -3.49 23.55
N PRO A 107 4.30 -2.29 23.63
CA PRO A 107 5.07 -1.07 23.44
C PRO A 107 6.15 -1.03 24.52
N ARG A 108 7.40 -0.81 24.12
CA ARG A 108 8.49 -0.49 25.05
C ARG A 108 8.40 0.96 25.44
#